data_AF-A0A962YAF6-F1
#
_entry.id   AF-A0A962YAF6-F1
#
_cell.length_a   1.000
_cell.length_b   1.000
_cell.length_c   1.000
_cell.angle_alpha   90.00
_cell.angle_beta   90.00
_cell.angle_gamma   90.00
#
_symmetry.space_group_name_H-M   'P 1'
#
loop_
_entity.id
_entity.type
_entity.pdbx_description
1 polymer ?
#
loop_
_entity_poly.entity_id
_entity_poly.type
_entity_poly.pdbx_seq_one_letter_code
_entity_poly.pdbx_strand_id
1 'polypeptide(L)' 'MNDMVKNILLWVVIAVVLMSVFNSFGPRTSPSSQISYSQFLTEAKNGRVASVDIDGREIKGR' A
#
# COMPACT_ATOMS: atom_id res chain seq x y z
N MET A 1 -37.21 -19.47 -1.48
CA MET A 1 -36.32 -18.49 -2.16
C MET A 1 -35.47 -17.66 -1.19
N ASN A 2 -35.82 -17.62 0.11
CA ASN A 2 -35.09 -16.84 1.10
C ASN A 2 -33.77 -17.52 1.56
N ASP A 3 -33.70 -18.85 1.51
CA ASP A 3 -32.54 -19.61 2.01
C ASP A 3 -31.32 -19.51 1.10
N MET A 4 -31.54 -19.47 -0.23
CA MET A 4 -30.44 -19.28 -1.18
C MET A 4 -29.84 -17.87 -1.05
N VAL A 5 -30.69 -16.85 -0.90
CA VAL A 5 -30.25 -15.46 -0.68
C VAL A 5 -29.54 -15.31 0.67
N LYS A 6 -30.04 -15.96 1.73
CA LYS A 6 -29.42 -15.96 3.05
C LYS A 6 -28.02 -16.59 3.04
N ASN A 7 -27.85 -17.69 2.29
CA ASN A 7 -26.55 -18.34 2.14
C ASN A 7 -25.57 -17.47 1.33
N ILE A 8 -26.04 -16.85 0.25
CA ILE A 8 -25.24 -15.91 -0.55
C ILE A 8 -24.80 -14.70 0.30
N LEU A 9 -25.70 -14.13 1.11
CA LEU A 9 -25.38 -13.02 2.01
C LEU A 9 -24.31 -13.41 3.05
N LEU A 10 -24.40 -14.61 3.63
CA LEU A 10 -23.40 -15.12 4.56
C LEU A 10 -22.02 -15.22 3.90
N TRP A 11 -21.94 -15.77 2.69
CA TRP A 11 -20.70 -15.86 1.93
C TRP A 11 -20.09 -14.50 1.61
N VAL A 12 -20.91 -13.51 1.25
CA VAL A 12 -20.45 -12.13 0.98
C VAL A 12 -19.85 -11.50 2.22
N VAL A 13 -20.48 -11.65 3.39
CA VAL A 13 -19.95 -11.12 4.66
C VAL A 13 -18.57 -11.73 4.97
N ILE A 14 -18.42 -13.04 4.80
CA ILE A 14 -17.14 -13.71 5.01
C ILE A 14 -16.05 -13.16 4.07
N ALA A 15 -16.38 -13.01 2.78
CA ALA A 15 -15.45 -12.45 1.79
C ALA A 15 -15.00 -11.02 2.15
N VAL A 16 -15.93 -10.17 2.58
CA VAL A 16 -15.65 -8.79 2.99
C VAL A 16 -14.75 -8.74 4.23
N VAL A 17 -15.01 -9.58 5.23
CA VAL A 17 -14.18 -9.65 6.45
C VAL A 17 -12.77 -10.11 6.10
N LEU A 18 -12.62 -11.15 5.26
CA LEU A 18 -11.30 -11.60 4.82
C LEU A 18 -10.54 -10.51 4.06
N MET A 19 -11.21 -9.80 3.13
CA MET A 19 -10.61 -8.68 2.40
C MET A 19 -10.19 -7.55 3.35
N SER A 20 -11.02 -7.23 4.35
CA SER A 20 -10.74 -6.17 5.33
C SER A 20 -9.55 -6.51 6.22
N VAL A 21 -9.43 -7.76 6.68
CA VAL A 21 -8.28 -8.24 7.46
C VAL A 21 -7.01 -8.14 6.62
N PHE A 22 -7.01 -8.64 5.39
CA PHE A 22 -5.84 -8.54 4.51
C PHE A 22 -5.48 -7.09 4.15
N ASN A 23 -6.46 -6.21 3.95
CA ASN A 23 -6.22 -4.80 3.69
C ASN A 23 -5.71 -4.05 4.94
N SER A 24 -6.05 -4.52 6.16
CA SER A 24 -5.57 -3.93 7.42
C SER A 24 -4.11 -4.30 7.72
N PHE A 25 -3.66 -5.48 7.28
CA PHE A 25 -2.28 -5.96 7.49
C PHE A 25 -1.38 -5.75 6.27
N GLY A 26 -1.94 -5.37 5.11
CA GLY A 26 -1.17 -4.98 3.94
C GLY A 26 -0.32 -3.75 4.22
N PRO A 27 0.89 -3.64 3.64
CA PRO A 27 1.63 -2.39 3.68
C PRO A 27 0.71 -1.30 3.16
N ARG A 28 0.48 -0.26 3.98
CA ARG A 28 -0.09 0.98 3.47
C ARG A 28 0.96 1.51 2.52
N THR A 29 0.87 1.12 1.25
CA THR A 29 1.62 1.73 0.17
C THR A 29 1.04 3.13 0.05
N SER A 30 1.51 4.02 0.94
CA SER A 30 1.54 5.45 0.65
C SER A 30 2.05 5.55 -0.77
N PRO A 31 1.36 6.26 -1.68
CA PRO A 31 1.84 6.46 -3.03
C PRO A 31 3.20 7.13 -2.92
N SER A 32 4.27 6.33 -2.95
CA SER A 32 5.63 6.80 -2.96
C SER A 32 5.77 7.42 -4.33
N SER A 33 5.73 8.75 -4.38
CA SER A 33 5.98 9.51 -5.58
C SER A 33 7.30 9.04 -6.16
N GLN A 34 7.24 8.22 -7.21
CA GLN A 34 8.41 7.64 -7.84
C GLN A 34 9.10 8.75 -8.64
N ILE A 35 10.09 9.39 -8.03
CA ILE A 35 10.90 10.43 -8.66
C ILE A 35 12.11 9.80 -9.36
N SER A 36 12.59 10.43 -10.43
CA SER A 36 13.80 9.97 -11.13
C SER A 36 15.04 10.13 -10.25
N TYR A 37 16.07 9.32 -10.49
CA TYR A 37 17.31 9.35 -9.71
C TYR A 37 18.01 10.72 -9.73
N SER A 38 18.04 11.40 -10.89
CA SER A 38 18.64 12.74 -11.01
C SER A 38 17.87 13.78 -10.21
N GLN A 39 16.54 13.68 -10.20
CA GLN A 39 15.70 14.53 -9.37
C GLN A 39 15.97 14.25 -7.89
N PHE A 40 15.94 12.98 -7.45
CA PHE A 40 16.28 12.59 -6.08
C PHE A 40 17.65 13.11 -5.63
N LEU A 41 18.69 12.97 -6.46
CA LEU A 41 20.03 13.46 -6.14
C LEU A 41 20.07 14.99 -5.98
N THR A 42 19.28 15.70 -6.78
CA THR A 42 19.13 17.15 -6.68
C THR A 42 18.40 17.53 -5.39
N GLU A 43 17.34 16.83 -5.02
CA GLU A 43 16.60 17.09 -3.78
C GLU A 43 17.44 16.77 -2.54
N ALA A 44 18.22 15.68 -2.59
CA ALA A 44 19.14 15.28 -1.53
C ALA A 44 20.27 16.31 -1.34
N LYS A 45 20.86 16.80 -2.43
CA LYS A 45 21.86 17.89 -2.37
C LYS A 45 21.28 19.18 -1.83
N ASN A 46 20.01 19.46 -2.12
CA ASN A 46 19.29 20.63 -1.63
C ASN A 46 18.76 20.45 -0.20
N GLY A 47 19.08 19.34 0.50
CA GLY A 47 18.67 19.08 1.88
C GLY A 47 17.18 18.80 2.06
N ARG A 48 16.46 18.52 0.97
CA ARG A 48 15.00 18.26 0.98
C ARG A 48 14.63 16.80 1.26
N VAL A 49 15.62 15.91 1.40
CA VAL A 49 15.42 14.50 1.71
C VAL A 49 15.75 14.28 3.19
N ALA A 50 14.74 13.93 3.98
CA ALA A 50 14.89 13.78 5.43
C ALA A 50 15.36 12.38 5.82
N SER A 51 15.01 11.35 5.04
CA SER A 51 15.40 9.96 5.31
C SER A 51 15.38 9.12 4.03
N VAL A 52 16.32 8.17 3.92
CA VAL A 52 16.44 7.24 2.79
C VAL A 52 16.39 5.82 3.33
N ASP A 53 15.44 5.03 2.82
CA ASP A 53 15.30 3.61 3.08
C ASP A 53 15.69 2.85 1.80
N ILE A 54 16.69 1.97 1.89
CA ILE A 54 17.24 1.22 0.76
C ILE A 54 16.85 -0.24 0.93
N ASP A 55 15.85 -0.68 0.16
CA ASP A 55 15.40 -2.08 0.13
C ASP A 55 15.92 -2.74 -1.15
N GLY A 56 17.14 -3.28 -1.06
CA GLY A 56 17.81 -3.98 -2.16
C GLY A 56 18.09 -3.09 -3.38
N ARG A 57 17.16 -3.10 -4.36
CA ARG A 57 17.23 -2.29 -5.60
C ARG A 57 16.23 -1.13 -5.63
N GLU A 58 15.39 -1.01 -4.61
CA GLU A 58 14.39 0.04 -4.48
C GLU A 58 14.89 1.08 -3.46
N ILE A 59 15.00 2.34 -3.89
CA ILE A 59 15.39 3.46 -3.01
C ILE A 59 14.13 4.27 -2.71
N LYS A 60 13.74 4.34 -1.44
CA LYS A 60 12.58 5.11 -0.96
C LYS A 60 13.07 6.32 -0.17
N GLY A 61 12.80 7.52 -0.68
CA GLY A 61 13.03 8.78 0.03
C GLY A 61 11.74 9.33 0.65
N ARG A 62 11.82 9.93 1.84
CA ARG A 62 10.72 10.69 2.46
C ARG A 62 11.11 12.13 2.70
#